data_AF-A0A2A9F1D1-F1
#
_entry.id   AF-A0A2A9F1D1-F1
#
_cell.length_a   1.000
_cell.length_b   1.000
_cell.length_c   1.000
_cell.angle_alpha   90.00
_cell.angle_beta   90.00
_cell.angle_gamma   90.00
#
_symmetry.space_group_name_H-M   'P 1'
#
loop_
_entity.id
_entity.type
_entity.pdbx_description
1 polymer ?
#
loop_
_entity_poly.entity_id
_entity_poly.type
_entity_poly.pdbx_seq_one_letter_code
_entity_poly.pdbx_strand_id
1 'polypeptide(L)'
;MSGVLALLNDVDPYGLEPGLPDGAPLDEYELEAEPIARHLVDDGSITVEQVDAIWLHWFDESLSGRLKRRTLKKFMVSLNELASPIQHSP
;
A
#
# COMPACT_ATOMS: atom_id res chain seq x y z
N MET A 1 10.82 1.33 -8.35
CA MET A 1 9.79 1.61 -7.34
C MET A 1 8.47 1.02 -7.82
N SER A 2 7.87 0.10 -7.06
CA SER A 2 6.57 -0.50 -7.41
C SER A 2 5.44 0.52 -7.22
N GLY A 3 4.32 0.35 -7.94
CA GLY A 3 3.15 1.22 -7.75
C GLY A 3 2.58 1.15 -6.33
N VAL A 4 2.73 0.00 -5.67
CA VAL A 4 2.33 -0.21 -4.27
C VAL A 4 3.17 0.64 -3.31
N LEU A 5 4.51 0.64 -3.45
CA LEU A 5 5.40 1.43 -2.60
C LEU A 5 5.11 2.94 -2.75
N ALA A 6 4.83 3.40 -3.97
CA ALA A 6 4.42 4.78 -4.21
C ALA A 6 3.11 5.13 -3.45
N LEU A 7 2.10 4.25 -3.50
CA LEU A 7 0.85 4.47 -2.76
C LEU A 7 1.04 4.45 -1.24
N LEU A 8 1.96 3.62 -0.72
CA LEU A 8 2.29 3.60 0.71
C LEU A 8 3.00 4.90 1.14
N ASN A 9 3.95 5.37 0.34
CA ASN A 9 4.64 6.65 0.57
C ASN A 9 3.66 7.84 0.51
N ASP A 10 2.67 7.82 -0.40
CA ASP A 10 1.66 8.88 -0.51
C ASP A 10 0.69 8.89 0.68
N VAL A 11 0.32 7.71 1.19
CA VAL A 11 -0.54 7.59 2.38
C VAL A 11 0.22 7.95 3.64
N ASP A 12 1.51 7.62 3.67
CA ASP A 12 2.45 7.80 4.77
C ASP A 12 1.81 7.53 6.14
N PRO A 13 1.52 6.25 6.47
CA PRO A 13 0.77 5.91 7.67
C PRO A 13 1.43 6.45 8.95
N TYR A 14 2.75 6.59 8.95
CA TYR A 14 3.54 7.03 10.10
C TYR A 14 3.94 8.51 10.07
N GLY A 15 3.70 9.25 8.99
CA GLY A 15 4.14 10.63 8.88
C GLY A 15 5.67 10.75 8.78
N LEU A 16 6.31 9.79 8.12
CA LEU A 16 7.77 9.71 7.96
C LEU A 16 8.30 10.58 6.83
N GLU A 17 7.41 11.16 6.01
CA GLU A 17 7.73 11.99 4.86
C GLU A 17 8.76 11.34 3.90
N PRO A 18 8.51 10.12 3.38
CA PRO A 18 9.52 9.37 2.63
C PRO A 18 10.10 10.13 1.44
N GLY A 19 11.43 10.19 1.34
CA GLY A 19 12.15 10.84 0.25
C GLY A 19 12.32 12.36 0.38
N LEU A 20 11.80 12.99 1.44
CA LEU A 20 12.15 14.37 1.77
C LEU A 20 13.54 14.46 2.42
N PRO A 21 14.21 15.63 2.39
CA PRO A 21 15.58 15.79 2.90
C PRO A 21 15.78 15.37 4.37
N ASP A 22 14.75 15.54 5.21
CA ASP A 22 14.76 15.16 6.62
C ASP A 22 13.80 13.98 6.93
N GLY A 23 13.24 13.37 5.88
CA GLY A 23 12.30 12.26 5.99
C GLY A 23 12.99 10.89 5.97
N ALA A 24 12.19 9.84 6.09
CA ALA A 24 12.67 8.47 5.94
C ALA A 24 13.14 8.18 4.50
N PRO A 25 13.96 7.13 4.29
CA PRO A 25 14.28 6.62 2.97
C PRO A 25 13.02 6.33 2.13
N LEU A 26 13.13 6.46 0.80
CA LEU A 26 12.00 6.24 -0.12
C LEU A 26 11.53 4.78 -0.17
N ASP A 27 12.39 3.86 0.25
CA ASP A 27 12.19 2.42 0.36
C ASP A 27 11.77 1.95 1.76
N GLU A 28 11.42 2.88 2.66
CA GLU A 28 11.04 2.57 4.06
C GLU A 28 9.93 1.50 4.16
N TYR A 29 8.94 1.54 3.27
CA TYR A 29 7.83 0.56 3.25
C TYR A 29 7.99 -0.56 2.22
N GLU A 30 9.22 -0.81 1.73
CA GLU A 30 9.45 -1.80 0.66
C GLU A 30 9.08 -3.23 1.10
N LEU A 31 9.33 -3.56 2.36
CA LEU A 31 9.07 -4.89 2.94
C LEU A 31 7.57 -5.22 3.02
N GLU A 32 6.71 -4.22 3.20
CA GLU A 32 5.25 -4.36 3.17
C GLU A 32 4.72 -4.27 1.73
N ALA A 33 5.35 -3.44 0.90
CA ALA A 33 4.94 -3.24 -0.48
C ALA A 33 5.09 -4.53 -1.32
N GLU A 34 6.13 -5.31 -1.09
CA GLU A 34 6.40 -6.55 -1.84
C GLU A 34 5.27 -7.59 -1.72
N PRO A 35 4.85 -8.04 -0.52
CA PRO A 35 3.76 -9.02 -0.38
C PRO A 35 2.40 -8.47 -0.83
N ILE A 36 2.14 -7.16 -0.70
CA ILE A 36 0.92 -6.55 -1.25
C ILE A 36 0.93 -6.63 -2.78
N ALA A 37 2.05 -6.28 -3.42
CA ALA A 37 2.20 -6.37 -4.86
C ALA A 37 2.07 -7.82 -5.35
N ARG A 38 2.59 -8.79 -4.58
CA ARG A 38 2.44 -10.22 -4.85
C ARG A 38 0.96 -10.62 -4.96
N HIS A 39 0.14 -10.25 -3.97
CA HIS A 39 -1.30 -10.53 -4.01
C HIS A 39 -2.01 -9.88 -5.20
N LEU A 40 -1.67 -8.62 -5.52
CA LEU A 40 -2.25 -7.95 -6.69
C LEU A 40 -1.93 -8.67 -8.00
N VAL A 41 -0.73 -9.21 -8.14
CA VAL A 41 -0.31 -9.97 -9.33
C VAL A 41 -0.94 -11.37 -9.37
N ASP A 42 -0.92 -12.09 -8.25
CA ASP A 42 -1.31 -13.49 -8.18
C ASP A 42 -2.85 -13.65 -8.14
N ASP A 43 -3.54 -12.80 -7.38
CA ASP A 43 -4.98 -12.89 -7.12
C ASP A 43 -5.81 -11.86 -7.93
N GLY A 44 -5.16 -10.88 -8.58
CA GLY A 44 -5.81 -9.80 -9.32
C GLY A 44 -6.57 -8.78 -8.45
N SER A 45 -6.51 -8.94 -7.13
CA SER A 45 -7.11 -8.04 -6.15
C SER A 45 -6.52 -8.26 -4.76
N ILE A 46 -6.75 -7.33 -3.84
CA ILE A 46 -6.38 -7.49 -2.42
C ILE A 46 -7.44 -6.89 -1.50
N THR A 47 -7.76 -7.60 -0.42
CA THR A 47 -8.72 -7.15 0.59
C THR A 47 -8.05 -6.39 1.73
N VAL A 48 -8.86 -5.70 2.55
CA VAL A 48 -8.36 -4.98 3.74
C VAL A 48 -7.74 -5.97 4.72
N GLU A 49 -8.34 -7.14 4.90
CA GLU A 49 -7.87 -8.17 5.83
C GLU A 49 -6.50 -8.72 5.41
N GLN A 50 -6.25 -8.86 4.11
CA GLN A 50 -4.94 -9.27 3.59
C GLN A 50 -3.88 -8.19 3.81
N VAL A 51 -4.21 -6.93 3.54
CA VAL A 51 -3.32 -5.79 3.82
C VAL A 51 -3.01 -5.70 5.31
N ASP A 52 -4.02 -5.82 6.17
CA ASP A 52 -3.84 -5.77 7.62
C ASP A 52 -3.00 -6.95 8.12
N ALA A 53 -3.15 -8.16 7.56
CA ALA A 53 -2.33 -9.31 7.93
C ALA A 53 -0.85 -9.10 7.60
N ILE A 54 -0.55 -8.49 6.44
CA ILE A 54 0.81 -8.09 6.07
C ILE A 54 1.34 -7.03 7.03
N TRP A 55 0.52 -6.02 7.34
CA TRP A 55 0.92 -4.93 8.22
C TRP A 55 1.21 -5.40 9.65
N LEU A 56 0.37 -6.29 10.17
CA LEU A 56 0.52 -6.91 11.49
C LEU A 56 1.84 -7.67 11.63
N HIS A 57 2.35 -8.26 10.55
CA HIS A 57 3.61 -9.00 10.57
C HIS A 57 4.81 -8.11 10.94
N TRP A 58 4.81 -6.86 10.46
CA TRP A 58 5.94 -5.95 10.60
C TRP A 58 5.76 -4.95 11.75
N PHE A 59 4.53 -4.51 12.02
CA PHE A 59 4.25 -3.43 12.96
C PHE A 59 3.43 -3.84 14.20
N ASP A 60 3.00 -5.10 14.29
CA ASP A 60 2.12 -5.61 15.37
C ASP A 60 0.80 -4.81 15.52
N GLU A 61 0.39 -4.11 14.47
CA GLU A 61 -0.87 -3.38 14.37
C GLU A 61 -1.49 -3.48 12.97
N SER A 62 -2.78 -3.18 12.84
CA SER A 62 -3.47 -3.15 11.55
C SER A 62 -3.35 -1.77 10.88
N LEU A 63 -3.12 -1.74 9.57
CA LEU A 63 -3.08 -0.50 8.80
C LEU A 63 -4.45 0.21 8.84
N SER A 64 -5.53 -0.57 8.79
CA SER A 64 -6.90 -0.07 8.89
C SER A 64 -7.22 0.63 10.22
N GLY A 65 -6.54 0.24 11.30
CA GLY A 65 -6.65 0.87 12.62
C GLY A 65 -5.95 2.22 12.68
N ARG A 66 -4.88 2.38 11.89
CA ARG A 66 -4.06 3.61 11.83
C ARG A 66 -4.66 4.67 10.91
N LEU A 67 -5.23 4.25 9.78
CA LEU A 67 -5.74 5.17 8.78
C LEU A 67 -7.15 5.65 9.07
N LYS A 68 -7.42 6.92 8.77
CA LYS A 68 -8.81 7.42 8.71
C LYS A 68 -9.58 6.62 7.66
N ARG A 69 -10.83 6.25 7.95
CA ARG A 69 -11.72 5.46 7.05
C ARG A 69 -11.73 5.95 5.60
N ARG A 70 -11.74 7.27 5.38
CA ARG A 70 -11.72 7.85 4.03
C ARG A 70 -10.39 7.60 3.31
N THR A 71 -9.26 7.72 4.01
CA THR A 71 -7.92 7.43 3.48
C THR A 71 -7.80 5.96 3.14
N LEU A 72 -8.16 5.08 4.08
CA LEU A 72 -8.15 3.62 3.87
C LEU A 72 -8.97 3.23 2.63
N LYS A 73 -10.20 3.74 2.51
CA LYS A 73 -11.06 3.43 1.36
C LYS A 73 -10.42 3.84 0.03
N LYS A 74 -9.81 5.03 -0.03
CA LYS A 74 -9.13 5.51 -1.24
C LYS A 74 -7.90 4.65 -1.56
N PHE A 75 -7.09 4.37 -0.54
CA PHE A 75 -5.90 3.54 -0.67
C PHE A 75 -6.23 2.15 -1.24
N MET A 76 -7.26 1.48 -0.70
CA MET A 76 -7.69 0.17 -1.19
C MET A 76 -8.22 0.20 -2.63
N VAL A 77 -8.91 1.28 -3.02
CA VAL A 77 -9.34 1.46 -4.42
C VAL A 77 -8.10 1.57 -5.32
N SER A 78 -7.15 2.44 -4.98
CA SER A 78 -5.94 2.64 -5.78
C SER A 78 -5.07 1.39 -5.85
N LEU A 79 -4.94 0.61 -4.77
CA LEU A 79 -4.25 -0.68 -4.81
C LEU A 79 -4.89 -1.63 -5.82
N ASN A 80 -6.21 -1.79 -5.78
CA ASN A 80 -6.92 -2.71 -6.67
C ASN A 80 -6.99 -2.21 -8.12
N GLU A 81 -6.88 -0.90 -8.35
CA GLU A 81 -6.70 -0.33 -9.69
C GLU A 81 -5.34 -0.72 -10.30
N LEU A 82 -4.29 -0.94 -9.50
CA LEU A 82 -2.98 -1.41 -10.00
C LEU A 82 -3.04 -2.85 -10.55
N ALA A 83 -3.95 -3.69 -10.05
CA ALA A 83 -4.13 -5.06 -10.55
C ALA A 83 -4.99 -5.13 -11.81
N SER A 84 -5.77 -4.09 -12.10
CA SER A 84 -6.54 -4.03 -13.34
C SER A 84 -5.58 -3.74 -14.50
N PRO A 85 -5.49 -4.61 -15.53
CA PRO A 85 -4.78 -4.24 -16.74
C PRO A 85 -5.45 -2.98 -17.29
N ILE A 86 -4.64 -1.99 -17.66
CA ILE A 86 -5.11 -0.79 -18.38
C ILE A 86 -6.01 -1.28 -19.52
N GLN A 87 -7.33 -1.18 -19.35
CA GLN A 87 -8.26 -1.45 -20.42
C GLN A 87 -8.11 -0.29 -21.42
N HIS A 88 -7.24 -0.47 -22.40
CA HIS A 88 -7.41 0.21 -23.67
C HIS A 88 -8.69 -0.36 -24.28
N SER A 89 -9.80 0.38 -24.13
CA SER A 89 -10.99 0.17 -24.95
C SER A 89 -10.62 0.30 -26.43
N PRO A 90 -11.23 -0.51 -27.32
CA PRO A 90 -10.98 -0.52 -28.76
C PRO A 90 -11.35 0.79 -29.45
#